data_AF-A0A7S4NLM7-F1
#
_entry.id   AF-A0A7S4NLM7-F1
#
_cell.length_a   1.000
_cell.length_b   1.000
_cell.length_c   1.000
_cell.angle_alpha   90.00
_cell.angle_beta   90.00
_cell.angle_gamma   90.00
#
_symmetry.space_group_name_H-M   'P 1'
#
loop_
_entity.id
_entity.type
_entity.pdbx_description
1 polymer ?
#
loop_
_entity_poly.entity_id
_entity_poly.type
_entity_poly.pdbx_seq_one_letter_code
_entity_poly.pdbx_strand_id
1 'polypeptide(L)'
;VKKSSQNYDLSSYLILPVQRLGRYELLLKRVIECTPKSHPDAQNLESAVQKVAEVNRQINSFIKADENRLKIVGLVKRFAVPPSPPLDKEGRLLVREGEAVWVNRGEKVNSKTKPSHIALFDDVILICKITKESRLEKRLMVDLSEKTHVMEPADGDDHKELSLLLDSGNGMVFLLVFGKKLEKKQWKQKLGEVLSAVSLRKELDT
;
A
#
# COMPACT_ATOMS: atom_id res chain seq x y z
N VAL A 1 10.69 -1.68 -49.97
CA VAL A 1 9.51 -1.78 -49.08
C VAL A 1 9.96 -1.54 -47.64
N LYS A 2 10.07 -0.29 -47.19
CA LYS A 2 10.29 0.04 -45.77
C LYS A 2 8.91 0.21 -45.14
N LYS A 3 8.44 -0.78 -44.37
CA LYS A 3 7.26 -0.59 -43.53
C LYS A 3 7.67 0.35 -42.39
N SER A 4 7.25 1.60 -42.49
CA SER A 4 7.33 2.60 -41.44
C SER A 4 6.72 2.01 -40.16
N SER A 5 7.51 2.03 -39.08
CA SER A 5 7.00 1.88 -37.72
C SER A 5 5.81 2.83 -37.57
N GLN A 6 4.63 2.31 -37.23
CA GLN A 6 3.49 3.14 -36.86
C GLN A 6 3.96 4.14 -35.79
N ASN A 7 3.47 5.39 -35.85
CA ASN A 7 3.88 6.55 -35.03
C ASN A 7 3.62 6.38 -33.51
N TYR A 8 4.07 5.30 -32.91
CA TYR A 8 4.05 5.06 -31.49
C TYR A 8 5.37 5.50 -30.89
N ASP A 9 5.30 6.22 -29.77
CA ASP A 9 6.47 6.56 -28.97
C ASP A 9 7.23 5.29 -28.55
N LEU A 10 8.55 5.36 -28.39
CA LEU A 10 9.41 4.23 -28.01
C LEU A 10 8.87 3.53 -26.75
N SER A 11 8.36 4.31 -25.79
CA SER A 11 7.69 3.83 -24.57
C SER A 11 6.55 2.83 -24.86
N SER A 12 5.80 3.04 -25.94
CA SER A 12 4.69 2.16 -26.36
C SER A 12 5.16 0.83 -26.94
N TYR A 13 6.39 0.77 -27.47
CA TYR A 13 7.00 -0.49 -27.89
C TYR A 13 7.58 -1.27 -26.70
N LEU A 14 8.12 -0.56 -25.71
CA LEU A 14 8.74 -1.16 -24.53
C LEU A 14 7.73 -1.86 -23.60
N ILE A 15 6.45 -1.49 -23.64
CA ILE A 15 5.39 -2.17 -22.86
C ILE A 15 4.90 -3.49 -23.51
N LEU A 16 5.14 -3.69 -24.81
CA LEU A 16 4.61 -4.84 -25.57
C LEU A 16 5.03 -6.22 -25.01
N PRO A 17 6.27 -6.45 -24.53
CA PRO A 17 6.68 -7.76 -23.99
C PRO A 17 5.85 -8.18 -22.76
N VAL A 18 5.56 -7.24 -21.85
CA VAL A 18 4.70 -7.48 -20.69
C VAL A 18 3.28 -7.81 -21.14
N GLN A 19 2.73 -7.04 -22.09
CA GLN A 19 1.40 -7.27 -22.63
C GLN A 19 1.29 -8.60 -23.40
N ARG A 20 2.37 -9.04 -24.05
CA ARG A 20 2.40 -10.26 -24.85
C ARG A 20 2.24 -11.52 -24.00
N LEU A 21 2.84 -11.55 -22.81
CA LEU A 21 2.70 -12.66 -21.87
C LEU A 21 1.26 -12.82 -21.37
N GLY A 22 0.57 -11.70 -21.10
CA GLY A 22 -0.86 -11.71 -20.78
C GLY A 22 -1.72 -12.28 -21.92
N ARG A 23 -1.38 -11.99 -23.17
CA ARG A 23 -2.09 -12.55 -24.34
C ARG A 23 -1.91 -14.06 -24.46
N TYR A 24 -0.72 -14.59 -24.18
CA TYR A 24 -0.50 -16.04 -24.21
C TYR A 24 -1.38 -16.78 -23.19
N GLU A 25 -1.56 -16.21 -22.00
CA GLU A 25 -2.46 -16.80 -21.01
C GLU A 25 -3.90 -16.89 -21.53
N LEU A 26 -4.42 -15.81 -22.13
CA LEU A 26 -5.77 -15.79 -22.70
C LEU A 26 -5.95 -16.78 -23.85
N LEU A 27 -4.96 -16.84 -24.75
CA LEU A 27 -5.00 -17.77 -25.89
C LEU A 27 -4.92 -19.22 -25.43
N LEU A 28 -4.03 -19.55 -24.49
CA LEU A 28 -3.91 -20.91 -23.96
C LEU A 28 -5.16 -21.33 -23.20
N LYS A 29 -5.78 -20.43 -22.40
CA LYS A 29 -7.07 -20.66 -21.77
C LYS A 29 -8.17 -20.97 -22.79
N ARG A 30 -8.17 -20.28 -23.93
CA ARG A 30 -9.14 -20.56 -24.99
C ARG A 30 -8.90 -21.91 -25.67
N VAL A 31 -7.64 -22.27 -25.90
CA VAL A 31 -7.30 -23.57 -26.51
C VAL A 31 -7.73 -24.73 -25.61
N ILE A 32 -7.47 -24.65 -24.30
CA ILE A 32 -7.89 -25.71 -23.38
C ILE A 32 -9.41 -25.83 -23.25
N GLU A 33 -10.16 -24.71 -23.28
CA GLU A 33 -11.64 -24.73 -23.31
C GLU A 33 -12.20 -25.51 -24.51
N CYS A 34 -11.48 -25.51 -25.64
CA CYS A 34 -11.87 -26.22 -26.86
C CYS A 34 -11.23 -27.61 -26.98
N THR A 35 -10.41 -28.04 -26.02
CA THR A 35 -9.70 -29.33 -26.06
C THR A 35 -10.40 -30.36 -25.18
N PRO A 36 -10.83 -31.52 -25.72
CA PRO A 36 -11.41 -32.59 -24.91
C PRO A 36 -10.41 -33.12 -23.87
N LYS A 37 -10.89 -33.51 -22.68
CA LYS A 37 -10.05 -34.07 -21.62
C LYS A 37 -9.32 -35.36 -22.01
N SER A 38 -9.83 -36.09 -23.01
CA SER A 38 -9.22 -37.30 -23.56
C SER A 38 -8.09 -37.02 -24.56
N HIS A 39 -7.87 -35.77 -24.94
CA HIS A 39 -6.82 -35.40 -25.88
C HIS A 39 -5.44 -35.56 -25.22
N PRO A 40 -4.43 -36.13 -25.91
CA PRO A 40 -3.09 -36.34 -25.34
C PRO A 40 -2.43 -35.05 -24.84
N ASP A 41 -2.73 -33.90 -25.47
CA ASP A 41 -2.20 -32.60 -25.06
C ASP A 41 -2.97 -31.91 -23.94
N ALA A 42 -4.10 -32.45 -23.45
CA ALA A 42 -4.91 -31.77 -22.44
C ALA A 42 -4.11 -31.46 -21.16
N GLN A 43 -3.34 -32.43 -20.66
CA GLN A 43 -2.50 -32.25 -19.48
C GLN A 43 -1.34 -31.26 -19.71
N ASN A 44 -0.75 -31.29 -20.92
CA ASN A 44 0.31 -30.34 -21.29
C ASN A 44 -0.23 -28.91 -21.36
N LEU A 45 -1.43 -28.72 -21.89
CA LEU A 45 -2.12 -27.43 -21.95
C LEU A 45 -2.47 -26.91 -20.56
N GLU A 46 -2.97 -27.76 -19.66
CA GLU A 46 -3.22 -27.38 -18.25
C GLU A 46 -1.94 -26.86 -17.59
N SER A 47 -0.83 -27.61 -17.72
CA SER A 47 0.46 -27.20 -17.17
C SER A 47 0.96 -25.89 -17.80
N ALA A 48 0.81 -25.72 -19.11
CA ALA A 48 1.21 -24.51 -19.81
C ALA A 48 0.42 -23.29 -19.33
N VAL A 49 -0.91 -23.39 -19.19
CA VAL A 49 -1.77 -22.32 -18.65
C VAL A 49 -1.33 -21.96 -17.23
N GLN A 50 -1.11 -22.94 -16.36
CA GLN A 50 -0.68 -22.70 -14.98
C GLN A 50 0.66 -21.99 -14.91
N LYS A 51 1.66 -22.43 -15.69
CA LYS A 51 3.00 -21.82 -15.73
C LYS A 51 2.96 -20.39 -16.24
N VAL A 52 2.24 -20.13 -17.34
CA VAL A 52 2.13 -18.77 -17.89
C VAL A 52 1.38 -17.85 -16.92
N ALA A 53 0.33 -18.34 -16.27
CA ALA A 53 -0.38 -17.58 -15.24
C ALA A 53 0.50 -17.26 -14.04
N GLU A 54 1.38 -18.17 -13.63
CA GLU A 54 2.34 -17.93 -12.55
C GLU A 54 3.37 -16.86 -12.93
N VAL A 55 3.96 -16.95 -14.12
CA VAL A 55 4.87 -15.91 -14.63
C VAL A 55 4.19 -14.55 -14.68
N ASN A 56 2.93 -14.48 -15.14
CA ASN A 56 2.16 -13.23 -15.17
C ASN A 56 1.91 -12.67 -13.76
N ARG A 57 1.61 -13.53 -12.77
CA ARG A 57 1.47 -13.11 -11.36
C ARG A 57 2.77 -12.54 -10.82
N GLN A 58 3.91 -13.19 -11.08
CA GLN A 58 5.23 -12.72 -10.65
C GLN A 58 5.54 -11.34 -11.25
N ILE A 59 5.39 -11.19 -12.57
CA ILE A 59 5.61 -9.91 -13.26
C ILE A 59 4.73 -8.81 -12.67
N ASN A 60 3.44 -9.08 -12.47
CA ASN A 60 2.52 -8.11 -11.88
C ASN A 60 2.93 -7.72 -10.44
N SER A 61 3.42 -8.68 -9.65
CA SER A 61 3.97 -8.42 -8.31
C SER A 61 5.21 -7.51 -8.38
N PHE A 62 6.14 -7.79 -9.29
CA PHE A 62 7.33 -6.96 -9.49
C PHE A 62 6.99 -5.53 -9.91
N ILE A 63 6.06 -5.35 -10.85
CA ILE A 63 5.61 -4.02 -11.29
C ILE A 63 5.01 -3.27 -10.09
N LYS A 64 4.12 -3.91 -9.32
CA LYS A 64 3.50 -3.29 -8.14
C LYS A 64 4.53 -2.92 -7.07
N ALA A 65 5.55 -3.75 -6.87
CA ALA A 65 6.64 -3.47 -5.93
C ALA A 65 7.48 -2.27 -6.38
N ASP A 66 7.81 -2.17 -7.69
CA ASP A 66 8.56 -1.03 -8.21
C ASP A 66 7.74 0.28 -8.17
N GLU A 67 6.47 0.24 -8.56
CA GLU A 67 5.56 1.39 -8.42
C GLU A 67 5.49 1.87 -6.97
N ASN A 68 5.39 0.93 -6.02
CA ASN A 68 5.40 1.25 -4.61
C ASN A 68 6.74 1.87 -4.18
N ARG A 69 7.87 1.31 -4.60
CA ARG A 69 9.21 1.85 -4.34
C ARG A 69 9.33 3.29 -4.85
N LEU A 70 8.85 3.57 -6.05
CA LEU A 70 8.83 4.92 -6.62
C LEU A 70 7.98 5.89 -5.80
N LYS A 71 6.83 5.45 -5.26
CA LYS A 71 6.03 6.25 -4.32
C LYS A 71 6.79 6.58 -3.05
N ILE A 72 7.49 5.62 -2.45
CA ILE A 72 8.33 5.85 -1.25
C ILE A 72 9.45 6.85 -1.54
N VAL A 73 10.14 6.70 -2.68
CA VAL A 73 11.17 7.66 -3.11
C VAL A 73 10.58 9.07 -3.29
N GLY A 74 9.39 9.17 -3.91
CA GLY A 74 8.66 10.43 -4.04
C GLY A 74 8.32 11.06 -2.68
N LEU A 75 7.88 10.25 -1.72
CA LEU A 75 7.59 10.69 -0.36
C LEU A 75 8.86 11.19 0.36
N VAL A 76 9.97 10.45 0.29
CA VAL A 76 11.26 10.85 0.91
C VAL A 76 11.75 12.19 0.35
N LYS A 77 11.61 12.43 -0.95
CA LYS A 77 11.99 13.72 -1.58
C LYS A 77 11.19 14.92 -1.06
N ARG A 78 10.02 14.71 -0.47
CA ARG A 78 9.21 15.79 0.14
C ARG A 78 9.75 16.23 1.51
N PHE A 79 10.61 15.45 2.15
CA PHE A 79 11.20 15.82 3.42
C PHE A 79 12.26 16.91 3.25
N ALA A 80 12.34 17.83 4.22
CA ALA A 80 13.43 18.81 4.29
C ALA A 80 14.75 18.14 4.68
N VAL A 81 14.67 17.18 5.60
CA VAL A 81 15.78 16.35 6.08
C VAL A 81 15.35 14.88 5.96
N PRO A 82 16.17 13.99 5.38
CA PRO A 82 15.84 12.58 5.29
C PRO A 82 15.41 11.99 6.65
N PRO A 83 14.27 11.29 6.72
CA PRO A 83 13.80 10.71 7.97
C PRO A 83 14.77 9.64 8.46
N SER A 84 15.03 9.63 9.77
CA SER A 84 15.78 8.57 10.45
C SER A 84 14.85 7.83 11.41
N PRO A 85 14.71 6.50 11.35
CA PRO A 85 15.35 5.59 10.39
C PRO A 85 14.80 5.78 8.95
N PRO A 86 15.54 5.30 7.93
CA PRO A 86 15.13 5.43 6.53
C PRO A 86 13.81 4.73 6.21
N LEU A 87 13.04 5.31 5.28
CA LEU A 87 11.75 4.77 4.83
C LEU A 87 11.90 3.75 3.71
N ASP A 88 13.00 3.78 2.97
CA ASP A 88 13.30 2.94 1.80
C ASP A 88 13.92 1.58 2.17
N LYS A 89 13.48 1.00 3.28
CA LYS A 89 13.85 -0.36 3.68
C LYS A 89 13.35 -1.37 2.64
N GLU A 90 14.17 -2.39 2.34
CA GLU A 90 13.79 -3.48 1.45
C GLU A 90 12.51 -4.19 1.96
N GLY A 91 11.59 -4.48 1.04
CA GLY A 91 10.31 -5.13 1.34
C GLY A 91 9.22 -4.21 1.93
N ARG A 92 9.52 -2.95 2.28
CA ARG A 92 8.52 -2.03 2.86
C ARG A 92 7.53 -1.53 1.81
N LEU A 93 6.24 -1.59 2.14
CA LEU A 93 5.14 -1.18 1.27
C LEU A 93 4.40 0.04 1.82
N LEU A 94 4.24 1.08 1.01
CA LEU A 94 3.38 2.22 1.33
C LEU A 94 1.94 1.85 1.00
N VAL A 95 1.15 1.61 2.04
CA VAL A 95 -0.25 1.16 1.93
C VAL A 95 -1.18 2.33 1.66
N ARG A 96 -0.96 3.46 2.36
CA ARG A 96 -1.81 4.65 2.24
C ARG A 96 -1.09 5.92 2.70
N GLU A 97 -1.41 7.05 2.06
CA GLU A 97 -1.06 8.38 2.55
C GLU A 97 -2.29 9.28 2.61
N GLY A 98 -2.23 10.33 3.43
CA GLY A 98 -3.31 11.29 3.56
C GLY A 98 -3.05 12.33 4.65
N GLU A 99 -4.03 13.20 4.89
CA GLU A 99 -3.95 14.22 5.93
C GLU A 99 -4.94 13.91 7.04
N ALA A 100 -4.48 14.01 8.29
CA ALA A 100 -5.36 14.00 9.45
C ALA A 100 -4.72 14.80 10.58
N VAL A 101 -5.54 15.24 11.52
CA VAL A 101 -5.06 15.88 12.74
C VAL A 101 -4.62 14.79 13.71
N TRP A 102 -3.36 14.83 14.12
CA TRP A 102 -2.81 13.94 15.15
C TRP A 102 -2.79 14.66 16.50
N VAL A 103 -3.31 13.99 17.54
CA VAL A 103 -3.26 14.46 18.94
C VAL A 103 -2.89 13.33 19.88
N ASN A 104 -2.16 13.65 20.96
CA ASN A 104 -1.89 12.67 22.01
C ASN A 104 -3.16 12.34 22.82
N ARG A 105 -3.20 11.18 23.46
CA ARG A 105 -4.30 10.81 24.35
C ARG A 105 -4.45 11.85 25.48
N GLY A 106 -5.63 12.46 25.58
CA GLY A 106 -5.95 13.47 26.60
C GLY A 106 -5.73 14.92 26.16
N GLU A 107 -5.11 15.16 25.00
CA GLU A 107 -5.06 16.49 24.40
C GLU A 107 -6.36 16.77 23.63
N LYS A 108 -6.95 17.96 23.83
CA LYS A 108 -8.10 18.40 23.05
C LYS A 108 -7.67 18.88 21.67
N VAL A 109 -8.49 18.58 20.67
CA VAL A 109 -8.36 19.16 19.33
C VAL A 109 -8.80 20.62 19.42
N ASN A 110 -7.86 21.53 19.16
CA ASN A 110 -8.13 22.96 19.20
C ASN A 110 -8.09 23.51 17.76
N SER A 111 -8.69 24.69 17.53
CA SER A 111 -8.64 25.38 16.22
C SER A 111 -7.23 25.72 15.72
N LYS A 112 -6.21 25.58 16.57
CA LYS A 112 -4.79 25.77 16.24
C LYS A 112 -4.08 24.49 15.80
N THR A 113 -4.69 23.31 15.97
CA THR A 113 -4.05 22.03 15.64
C THR A 113 -4.04 21.85 14.14
N LYS A 114 -2.85 21.96 13.53
CA LYS A 114 -2.68 21.86 12.07
C LYS A 114 -2.79 20.40 11.60
N PRO A 115 -3.32 20.16 10.39
CA PRO A 115 -3.29 18.83 9.79
C PRO A 115 -1.85 18.35 9.65
N SER A 116 -1.64 17.07 9.92
CA SER A 116 -0.39 16.35 9.74
C SER A 116 -0.51 15.43 8.53
N HIS A 117 0.60 15.22 7.82
CA HIS A 117 0.66 14.23 6.76
C HIS A 117 0.94 12.86 7.38
N ILE A 118 0.10 11.88 7.09
CA ILE A 118 0.17 10.54 7.64
C ILE A 118 0.46 9.57 6.50
N ALA A 119 1.46 8.72 6.70
CA ALA A 119 1.81 7.63 5.79
C ALA A 119 1.75 6.30 6.54
N LEU A 120 0.89 5.40 6.09
CA LEU A 120 0.77 4.04 6.58
C LEU A 120 1.57 3.12 5.68
N PHE A 121 2.54 2.45 6.28
CA PHE A 121 3.27 1.35 5.68
C PHE A 121 2.73 0.02 6.20
N ASP A 122 3.22 -1.08 5.66
CA ASP A 122 2.82 -2.42 6.07
C ASP A 122 3.47 -2.89 7.39
N ASP A 123 4.47 -2.16 7.88
CA ASP A 123 5.18 -2.40 9.14
C ASP A 123 5.20 -1.20 10.10
N VAL A 124 5.01 0.03 9.60
CA VAL A 124 5.07 1.26 10.41
C VAL A 124 3.97 2.25 10.05
N ILE A 125 3.58 3.11 10.99
CA ILE A 125 2.80 4.32 10.71
C ILE A 125 3.65 5.56 11.01
N LEU A 126 3.70 6.46 10.03
CA LEU A 126 4.53 7.67 10.04
C LEU A 126 3.64 8.91 10.10
N ILE A 127 3.95 9.81 11.02
CA ILE A 127 3.26 11.09 11.21
C ILE A 127 4.26 12.21 10.98
N CYS A 128 3.92 13.09 10.04
CA CYS A 128 4.76 14.19 9.59
C CYS A 128 4.06 15.52 9.81
N LYS A 129 4.83 16.50 10.29
CA LYS A 129 4.43 17.89 10.28
C LYS A 129 4.74 18.49 8.91
N ILE A 130 3.82 19.28 8.39
CA ILE A 130 4.05 20.08 7.18
C ILE A 130 4.65 21.43 7.62
N THR A 131 5.84 21.74 7.15
CA THR A 131 6.54 23.00 7.45
C THR A 131 5.91 24.16 6.68
N LYS A 132 6.31 25.41 6.99
CA LYS A 132 5.86 26.59 6.25
C LYS A 132 6.26 26.56 4.76
N GLU A 133 7.33 25.85 4.45
CA GLU A 133 7.87 25.68 3.09
C GLU A 133 7.26 24.46 2.36
N SER A 134 6.14 23.92 2.86
CA SER A 134 5.48 22.73 2.32
C SER A 134 6.36 21.48 2.27
N ARG A 135 7.41 21.43 3.11
CA ARG A 135 8.25 20.24 3.30
C ARG A 135 7.70 19.39 4.44
N LEU A 136 8.01 18.09 4.39
CA LEU A 136 7.70 17.16 5.46
C LEU A 136 8.82 17.13 6.51
N GLU A 137 8.42 17.08 7.77
CA GLU A 137 9.28 16.87 8.91
C GLU A 137 8.71 15.71 9.73
N LYS A 138 9.53 14.67 9.97
CA LYS A 138 9.10 13.51 10.76
C LYS A 138 8.79 13.95 12.19
N ARG A 139 7.59 13.66 12.67
CA ARG A 139 7.17 13.93 14.05
C ARG A 139 7.12 12.68 14.90
N LEU A 140 6.49 11.63 14.39
CA LEU A 140 6.37 10.35 15.08
C LEU A 140 6.45 9.23 14.06
N MET A 141 7.08 8.14 14.43
CA MET A 141 7.08 6.90 13.66
C MET A 141 6.84 5.76 14.65
N VAL A 142 5.83 4.94 14.39
CA VAL A 142 5.39 3.88 15.29
C VAL A 142 5.43 2.57 14.53
N ASP A 143 6.15 1.60 15.07
CA ASP A 143 6.18 0.24 14.54
C ASP A 143 4.85 -0.45 14.84
N LEU A 144 4.23 -1.02 13.80
CA LEU A 144 2.99 -1.77 13.91
C LEU A 144 3.33 -3.20 14.33
N SER A 145 2.72 -3.63 15.43
CA SER A 145 2.89 -4.97 15.98
C SER A 145 1.54 -5.61 16.27
N GLU A 146 1.54 -6.87 16.69
CA GLU A 146 0.32 -7.56 17.15
C GLU A 146 -0.35 -6.87 18.33
N LYS A 147 0.43 -6.13 19.13
CA LYS A 147 -0.09 -5.35 20.26
C LYS A 147 -0.72 -4.03 19.82
N THR A 148 -0.57 -3.66 18.55
CA THR A 148 -1.12 -2.42 18.01
C THR A 148 -2.60 -2.61 17.71
N HIS A 149 -3.45 -1.77 18.30
CA HIS A 149 -4.90 -1.89 18.20
C HIS A 149 -5.50 -0.56 17.74
N VAL A 150 -6.48 -0.65 16.85
CA VAL A 150 -7.24 0.52 16.37
C VAL A 150 -8.66 0.44 16.91
N MET A 151 -9.04 1.46 17.65
CA MET A 151 -10.30 1.53 18.38
C MET A 151 -11.06 2.81 18.03
N GLU A 152 -12.36 2.81 18.28
CA GLU A 152 -13.15 4.04 18.26
C GLU A 152 -13.10 4.68 19.66
N PRO A 153 -12.98 6.01 19.75
CA PRO A 153 -13.01 6.68 21.04
C PRO A 153 -14.37 6.52 21.74
N ALA A 154 -14.35 6.64 23.06
CA ALA A 154 -15.52 6.44 23.92
C ALA A 154 -16.63 7.47 23.65
N ASP A 155 -17.87 7.11 24.02
CA ASP A 155 -19.01 8.03 23.95
C ASP A 155 -18.80 9.22 24.90
N GLY A 156 -18.57 10.40 24.33
CA GLY A 156 -18.29 11.64 25.07
C GLY A 156 -17.18 12.51 24.46
N ASP A 157 -16.37 11.98 23.54
CA ASP A 157 -15.33 12.76 22.86
C ASP A 157 -15.89 13.59 21.70
N ASP A 158 -15.63 14.89 21.74
CA ASP A 158 -15.81 15.80 20.61
C ASP A 158 -15.07 15.22 19.40
N HIS A 159 -15.78 15.01 18.29
CA HIS A 159 -15.30 14.40 17.04
C HIS A 159 -15.17 12.85 17.01
N LYS A 160 -15.84 12.08 17.88
CA LYS A 160 -15.89 10.59 17.80
C LYS A 160 -16.17 10.04 16.40
N GLU A 161 -17.11 10.67 15.69
CA GLU A 161 -17.53 10.21 14.37
C GLU A 161 -16.42 10.28 13.32
N LEU A 162 -15.43 11.15 13.52
CA LEU A 162 -14.35 11.44 12.59
C LEU A 162 -12.98 10.99 13.09
N SER A 163 -12.91 10.34 14.25
CA SER A 163 -11.64 10.00 14.88
C SER A 163 -11.42 8.48 15.03
N LEU A 164 -10.15 8.09 15.01
CA LEU A 164 -9.67 6.74 15.32
C LEU A 164 -8.57 6.85 16.39
N LEU A 165 -8.64 5.99 17.38
CA LEU A 165 -7.63 5.85 18.41
C LEU A 165 -6.70 4.70 18.04
N LEU A 166 -5.40 4.95 18.05
CA LEU A 166 -4.37 3.95 17.79
C LEU A 166 -3.55 3.77 19.06
N ASP A 167 -3.60 2.56 19.61
CA ASP A 167 -2.75 2.11 20.71
C ASP A 167 -1.63 1.26 20.13
N SER A 168 -0.39 1.67 20.30
CA SER A 168 0.76 0.92 19.80
C SER A 168 1.08 -0.34 20.61
N GLY A 169 0.52 -0.47 21.83
CA GLY A 169 0.78 -1.59 22.75
C GLY A 169 2.11 -1.50 23.50
N ASN A 170 2.88 -0.42 23.30
CA ASN A 170 4.13 -0.11 23.99
C ASN A 170 3.99 1.14 24.90
N GLY A 171 2.76 1.54 25.22
CA GLY A 171 2.46 2.73 26.02
C GLY A 171 2.21 4.00 25.19
N MET A 172 2.43 3.99 23.87
CA MET A 172 2.03 5.10 23.01
C MET A 172 0.59 4.94 22.53
N VAL A 173 -0.25 5.92 22.88
CA VAL A 173 -1.64 6.01 22.42
C VAL A 173 -1.91 7.41 21.86
N PHE A 174 -2.45 7.48 20.66
CA PHE A 174 -2.79 8.75 20.00
C PHE A 174 -4.09 8.66 19.21
N LEU A 175 -4.64 9.81 18.89
CA LEU A 175 -5.88 9.95 18.12
C LEU A 175 -5.57 10.57 16.75
N LEU A 176 -6.20 10.03 15.72
CA LEU A 176 -6.24 10.60 14.37
C LEU A 176 -7.64 11.11 14.08
N VAL A 177 -7.77 12.39 13.81
CA VAL A 177 -9.05 13.04 13.48
C VAL A 177 -9.06 13.43 12.01
N PHE A 178 -9.97 12.85 11.25
CA PHE A 178 -10.09 12.98 9.80
C PHE A 178 -11.08 14.09 9.42
N GLY A 179 -10.92 14.68 8.24
CA GLY A 179 -11.85 15.70 7.75
C GLY A 179 -13.21 15.13 7.33
N LYS A 180 -13.26 13.87 6.92
CA LYS A 180 -14.46 13.22 6.37
C LYS A 180 -14.69 11.83 6.96
N LYS A 181 -15.97 11.46 7.18
CA LYS A 181 -16.36 10.11 7.61
C LYS A 181 -15.88 9.02 6.65
N LEU A 182 -15.89 9.31 5.33
CA LEU A 182 -15.40 8.38 4.31
C LEU A 182 -13.90 8.10 4.45
N GLU A 183 -13.10 9.13 4.73
CA GLU A 183 -11.66 8.99 4.96
C GLU A 183 -11.39 8.14 6.20
N LYS A 184 -12.07 8.43 7.32
CA LYS A 184 -12.01 7.59 8.52
C LYS A 184 -12.29 6.12 8.20
N LYS A 185 -13.37 5.83 7.46
CA LYS A 185 -13.74 4.45 7.09
C LYS A 185 -12.64 3.77 6.26
N GLN A 186 -12.09 4.46 5.27
CA GLN A 186 -11.01 3.94 4.42
C GLN A 186 -9.72 3.70 5.22
N TRP A 187 -9.37 4.62 6.13
CA TRP A 187 -8.21 4.46 7.02
C TRP A 187 -8.40 3.31 8.01
N LYS A 188 -9.58 3.20 8.63
CA LYS A 188 -9.91 2.08 9.53
C LYS A 188 -9.79 0.73 8.82
N GLN A 189 -10.32 0.63 7.60
CA GLN A 189 -10.23 -0.58 6.79
C GLN A 189 -8.76 -0.94 6.50
N LYS A 190 -7.97 0.02 6.00
CA LYS A 190 -6.57 -0.22 5.63
C LYS A 190 -5.69 -0.56 6.83
N LEU A 191 -5.88 0.13 7.95
CA LEU A 191 -5.21 -0.22 9.20
C LEU A 191 -5.58 -1.63 9.67
N GLY A 192 -6.86 -2.02 9.59
CA GLY A 192 -7.30 -3.37 9.92
C GLY A 192 -6.65 -4.44 9.04
N GLU A 193 -6.60 -4.22 7.72
CA GLU A 193 -5.92 -5.11 6.77
C GLU A 193 -4.42 -5.26 7.12
N VAL A 194 -3.73 -4.16 7.40
CA VAL A 194 -2.30 -4.19 7.77
C VAL A 194 -2.08 -4.92 9.08
N LEU A 195 -2.85 -4.61 10.12
CA LEU A 195 -2.70 -5.26 11.43
C LEU A 195 -2.99 -6.77 11.37
N SER A 196 -4.00 -7.18 10.59
CA SER A 196 -4.24 -8.62 10.35
C SER A 196 -3.06 -9.30 9.64
N ALA A 197 -2.43 -8.63 8.67
CA ALA A 197 -1.28 -9.17 7.96
C ALA A 197 -0.01 -9.20 8.83
N VAL A 198 0.16 -8.25 9.75
CA VAL A 198 1.25 -8.25 10.74
C VAL A 198 1.13 -9.46 11.67
N SER A 199 -0.07 -9.76 12.18
CA SER A 199 -0.28 -10.94 13.03
C SER A 199 -0.01 -12.26 12.30
N LEU A 200 -0.49 -12.40 11.05
CA LEU A 200 -0.28 -13.62 10.26
C LEU A 200 1.19 -13.88 9.90
N ARG A 201 1.99 -12.83 9.64
CA ARG A 201 3.41 -13.00 9.28
C ARG A 201 4.24 -13.59 10.41
N LYS A 202 3.93 -13.24 11.66
CA LYS A 202 4.64 -13.78 12.81
C LYS A 202 4.31 -15.23 13.12
N GLU A 203 3.05 -15.65 12.93
CA GLU A 203 2.66 -17.07 13.09
C GLU A 203 3.42 -18.00 12.14
N LEU A 204 3.90 -17.51 11.00
CA LEU A 204 4.72 -18.25 10.05
C LEU A 204 6.21 -18.26 10.39
N ASP A 205 6.67 -17.31 11.19
CA ASP A 205 8.07 -17.15 11.60
C ASP A 205 8.39 -17.80 12.97
N THR A 206 7.37 -18.26 13.72
CA THR A 206 7.47 -19.01 15.00
C THR A 206 7.29 -20.50 14.83
#